data_AF-A0A438FF93-F1
#
_entry.id   AF-A0A438FF93-F1
#
_cell.length_a   1.000
_cell.length_b   1.000
_cell.length_c   1.000
_cell.angle_alpha   90.00
_cell.angle_beta   90.00
_cell.angle_gamma   90.00
#
_symmetry.space_group_name_H-M   'P 1'
#
loop_
_entity.id
_entity.type
_entity.pdbx_description
1 polymer ?
#
loop_
_entity_poly.entity_id
_entity_poly.type
_entity_poly.pdbx_seq_one_letter_code
_entity_poly.pdbx_strand_id
1 'polypeptide(L)' 'MKANANKNEKEALTRVIVTRANVDIKVIAEEYNNRYGTPLTKKIEDVALGNYKDFLVTLVERAG' A
#
# COMPACT_ATOMS: atom_id res chain seq x y z
N MET A 1 12.03 14.47 -6.27
CA MET A 1 11.73 14.74 -4.84
C MET A 1 10.68 13.75 -4.39
N LYS A 2 11.00 12.85 -3.46
CA LYS A 2 9.99 11.97 -2.84
C LYS A 2 9.18 12.83 -1.86
N ALA A 3 7.90 13.03 -2.13
CA ALA A 3 7.03 13.75 -1.22
C ALA A 3 6.94 12.94 0.09
N ASN A 4 7.41 13.51 1.19
CA ASN A 4 7.19 12.92 2.51
C ASN A 4 5.69 12.96 2.77
N ALA A 5 5.01 11.82 2.62
CA ALA A 5 3.60 11.69 2.98
C ALA A 5 3.42 12.20 4.43
N ASN A 6 2.48 13.11 4.62
CA ASN A 6 2.19 13.66 5.94
C ASN A 6 1.56 12.59 6.82
N LYS A 7 1.45 12.86 8.13
CA LYS A 7 0.95 11.90 9.12
C LYS A 7 -0.42 11.31 8.73
N ASN A 8 -1.32 12.15 8.20
CA ASN A 8 -2.69 11.75 7.86
C ASN A 8 -2.72 10.80 6.66
N GLU A 9 -1.86 11.02 5.67
CA GLU A 9 -1.74 10.14 4.49
C GLU A 9 -1.22 8.76 4.87
N LYS A 10 -0.22 8.70 5.77
CA LYS A 10 0.31 7.44 6.29
C LYS A 10 -0.72 6.68 7.13
N GLU A 11 -1.47 7.37 7.98
CA GLU A 11 -2.55 6.77 8.75
C GLU A 11 -3.66 6.22 7.85
N ALA A 12 -4.09 6.99 6.85
CA ALA A 12 -5.09 6.56 5.88
C ALA A 12 -4.62 5.33 5.09
N LEU A 13 -3.38 5.35 4.58
CA LEU A 13 -2.78 4.22 3.87
C LEU A 13 -2.73 2.95 4.74
N THR A 14 -2.24 3.08 5.98
CA THR A 14 -2.17 1.97 6.94
C THR A 14 -3.55 1.39 7.17
N ARG A 15 -4.55 2.25 7.46
CA ARG A 15 -5.90 1.81 7.75
C ARG A 15 -6.50 1.05 6.58
N VAL A 16 -6.36 1.54 5.35
CA VAL A 16 -6.89 0.87 4.17
C VAL A 16 -6.21 -0.48 3.96
N ILE A 17 -4.87 -0.53 3.95
CA ILE A 17 -4.14 -1.79 3.70
C ILE A 17 -4.45 -2.83 4.77
N VAL A 18 -4.41 -2.46 6.05
CA VAL A 18 -4.65 -3.39 7.16
C VAL A 18 -6.09 -3.90 7.18
N THR A 19 -7.09 -3.03 6.98
CA THR A 19 -8.50 -3.45 7.03
C THR A 19 -8.96 -4.23 5.80
N ARG A 20 -8.31 -4.03 4.65
CA ARG A 20 -8.66 -4.70 3.39
C ARG A 20 -7.80 -5.91 3.07
N ALA A 21 -6.69 -6.10 3.79
CA ALA A 21 -5.76 -7.21 3.62
C ALA A 21 -6.50 -8.55 3.43
N ASN A 22 -7.36 -8.92 4.39
CA ASN A 22 -8.05 -10.20 4.39
C ASN A 22 -9.46 -10.16 3.75
N VAL A 23 -9.77 -9.10 3.01
CA VAL A 23 -11.09 -8.94 2.37
C VAL A 23 -10.92 -9.00 0.86
N ASP A 24 -10.15 -8.08 0.28
CA ASP A 24 -10.04 -7.94 -1.17
C ASP A 24 -8.82 -7.10 -1.61
N ILE A 25 -7.76 -7.04 -0.80
CA ILE A 25 -6.58 -6.22 -1.12
C ILE A 25 -5.95 -6.58 -2.47
N LYS A 26 -6.04 -7.85 -2.90
CA LYS A 26 -5.56 -8.31 -4.21
C LYS A 26 -6.33 -7.65 -5.35
N VAL A 27 -7.65 -7.62 -5.25
CA VAL A 27 -8.52 -6.97 -6.25
C VAL A 27 -8.23 -5.47 -6.29
N ILE A 28 -8.06 -4.84 -5.12
CA ILE A 28 -7.68 -3.42 -5.04
C ILE A 28 -6.32 -3.18 -5.69
N ALA A 29 -5.33 -4.04 -5.45
CA ALA A 29 -3.99 -3.91 -6.02
C ALA A 29 -3.98 -4.07 -7.54
N GLU A 30 -4.76 -5.02 -8.08
CA GLU A 30 -4.97 -5.20 -9.51
C GLU A 30 -5.65 -3.99 -10.15
N GLU A 31 -6.76 -3.51 -9.57
CA GLU A 31 -7.49 -2.35 -10.06
C GLU A 31 -6.66 -1.06 -9.97
N TYR A 32 -5.85 -0.92 -8.91
CA TYR A 32 -4.90 0.18 -8.79
C TYR A 32 -3.88 0.16 -9.95
N ASN A 33 -3.33 -1.02 -10.26
CA ASN A 33 -2.39 -1.15 -11.36
C ASN A 33 -3.05 -0.87 -12.72
N ASN A 34 -4.28 -1.35 -12.94
CA ASN A 34 -5.04 -1.08 -14.17
C ASN A 34 -5.30 0.43 -14.36
N ARG A 35 -5.60 1.14 -13.26
CA ARG A 35 -5.92 2.57 -13.30
C ARG A 35 -4.71 3.47 -13.42
N TYR A 36 -3.62 3.16 -12.73
CA TYR A 36 -2.45 4.04 -12.59
C TYR A 36 -1.21 3.53 -13.33
N GLY A 37 -1.26 2.34 -13.94
CA GLY A 37 -0.13 1.73 -14.65
C GLY A 37 1.08 1.42 -13.77
N THR A 38 0.90 1.40 -12.45
CA THR A 38 1.97 1.16 -11.48
C THR A 38 1.46 0.26 -10.36
N PRO A 39 2.23 -0.75 -9.92
CA PRO A 39 1.84 -1.61 -8.80
C PRO A 39 1.63 -0.81 -7.50
N LEU A 40 0.60 -1.20 -6.73
CA LEU A 40 0.33 -0.60 -5.43
C LEU A 40 1.53 -0.74 -4.46
N THR A 41 2.22 -1.88 -4.49
CA THR A 41 3.44 -2.13 -3.70
C THR A 41 4.53 -1.11 -3.99
N LYS A 42 4.80 -0.83 -5.27
CA LYS A 42 5.78 0.20 -5.67
C LYS A 42 5.42 1.59 -5.13
N LYS A 43 4.12 1.93 -5.12
CA LYS A 43 3.68 3.20 -4.52
C LYS A 43 3.93 3.24 -3.01
N ILE A 44 3.74 2.12 -2.30
CA ILE A 44 4.04 1.99 -0.88
C ILE A 44 5.54 2.21 -0.63
N GLU A 45 6.41 1.63 -1.47
CA GLU A 45 7.87 1.81 -1.36
C GLU A 45 8.35 3.25 -1.58
N ASP A 46 7.56 4.06 -2.30
CA ASP A 46 7.87 5.48 -2.50
C ASP A 46 7.51 6.35 -1.30
N VAL A 47 6.55 5.94 -0.47
CA VAL A 47 6.01 6.75 0.64
C VAL A 47 6.36 6.23 2.04
N ALA A 48 6.76 4.96 2.14
CA ALA A 48 7.13 4.29 3.38
C ALA A 48 8.58 3.79 3.32
N LEU A 49 9.23 3.71 4.48
CA LEU A 49 10.62 3.26 4.62
C LEU A 49 10.76 2.24 5.76
N GLY A 50 11.83 1.44 5.69
CA GLY A 50 12.18 0.45 6.72
C GLY A 50 11.09 -0.59 6.98
N ASN A 51 11.07 -1.12 8.21
CA ASN A 51 10.16 -2.20 8.60
C ASN A 51 8.67 -1.90 8.35
N TYR A 52 8.28 -0.62 8.44
CA TYR A 52 6.90 -0.20 8.18
C TYR A 52 6.51 -0.41 6.71
N LYS A 53 7.43 -0.12 5.78
CA LYS A 53 7.26 -0.40 4.35
C LYS A 53 7.15 -1.91 4.11
N ASP A 54 8.09 -2.69 4.65
CA ASP A 54 8.12 -4.14 4.44
C ASP A 54 6.87 -4.83 5.00
N PHE A 55 6.35 -4.34 6.13
CA PHE A 55 5.08 -4.78 6.70
C PHE A 55 3.90 -4.53 5.75
N LEU A 56 3.75 -3.31 5.23
CA LEU A 56 2.64 -2.96 4.33
C LEU A 56 2.71 -3.73 3.01
N VAL A 57 3.90 -3.87 2.42
CA VAL A 57 4.09 -4.67 1.21
C VAL A 57 3.71 -6.12 1.46
N THR A 58 4.14 -6.69 2.60
CA THR A 58 3.79 -8.06 2.98
C THR A 58 2.28 -8.26 3.10
N LEU A 59 1.53 -7.29 3.64
CA LEU A 59 0.07 -7.38 3.71
C LEU A 59 -0.58 -7.39 2.33
N VAL A 60 -0.06 -6.62 1.37
CA VAL A 60 -0.62 -6.61 0.01
C VAL A 60 -0.30 -7.90 -0.74
N GLU A 61 0.90 -8.46 -0.57
CA GLU A 61 1.34 -9.66 -1.30
C GLU A 61 0.83 -10.97 -0.71
N ARG A 62 0.78 -11.06 0.63
CA ARG A 62 0.46 -12.31 1.32
C ARG A 62 -0.98 -12.44 1.77
N ALA A 63 -1.72 -11.34 1.91
CA ALA A 63 -3.07 -11.46 2.40
C ALA A 63 -3.99 -12.07 1.33
N GLY A 64 -4.71 -13.10 1.74
CA GLY A 64 -5.64 -13.88 0.95
C GLY A 64 -6.73 -14.39 1.86
#